data_AF-A0A0F6IIT8-F1
#
_entry.id   AF-A0A0F6IIT8-F1
#
_cell.length_a   1.000
_cell.length_b   1.000
_cell.length_c   1.000
_cell.angle_alpha   90.00
_cell.angle_beta   90.00
_cell.angle_gamma   90.00
#
_symmetry.space_group_name_H-M   'P 1'
#
loop_
_entity.id
_entity.type
_entity.pdbx_description
1 polymer ?
#
loop_
_entity_poly.entity_id
_entity_poly.type
_entity_poly.pdbx_seq_one_letter_code
_entity_poly.pdbx_strand_id
1 'polypeptide(L)' 'MDMNFTYDELRELRFLAWKKRTELSDTIDLYAGYGGVYEKLTEQVKKEFELFKGLESKLEKMRAALWDAQ' A
#
# COMPACT_ATOMS: atom_id res chain seq x y z
N MET A 1 -5.95 4.86 -22.26
CA MET A 1 -4.72 4.05 -22.20
C MET A 1 -5.13 2.68 -21.71
N ASP A 2 -5.02 1.66 -22.55
CA ASP A 2 -5.11 0.27 -22.08
C ASP A 2 -3.94 0.04 -21.13
N MET A 3 -4.23 0.00 -19.83
CA MET A 3 -3.27 -0.45 -18.83
C MET A 3 -3.33 -1.97 -18.77
N ASN A 4 -2.83 -2.62 -19.82
CA ASN A 4 -2.74 -4.08 -19.88
C ASN A 4 -1.52 -4.51 -19.06
N PHE A 5 -1.71 -4.63 -17.74
CA PHE A 5 -0.75 -5.30 -16.87
C PHE A 5 -0.88 -6.82 -17.04
N THR A 6 0.24 -7.52 -17.02
CA THR A 6 0.28 -8.98 -16.86
C THR A 6 -0.01 -9.38 -15.41
N TYR A 7 -0.34 -10.66 -15.21
CA TYR A 7 -0.54 -11.21 -13.87
C TYR A 7 0.69 -11.01 -12.97
N ASP A 8 1.89 -11.27 -13.49
CA ASP A 8 3.14 -11.15 -12.74
C ASP A 8 3.47 -9.69 -12.41
N GLU A 9 3.20 -8.75 -13.32
CA GLU A 9 3.33 -7.31 -13.03
C GLU A 9 2.39 -6.87 -11.93
N LEU A 10 1.12 -7.30 -11.94
CA LEU A 10 0.19 -6.97 -10.86
C LEU A 10 0.58 -7.60 -9.52
N ARG A 11 1.11 -8.83 -9.55
CA ARG A 11 1.63 -9.51 -8.36
C ARG A 11 2.80 -8.74 -7.77
N GLU A 12 3.76 -8.30 -8.60
CA GLU A 12 4.92 -7.54 -8.14
C GLU A 12 4.51 -6.16 -7.62
N LEU A 13 3.65 -5.43 -8.34
CA LEU A 13 3.13 -4.13 -7.89
C LEU A 13 2.40 -4.25 -6.56
N ARG A 14 1.59 -5.32 -6.37
CA ARG A 14 0.92 -5.57 -5.10
C ARG A 14 1.94 -5.82 -3.98
N PHE A 15 2.97 -6.60 -4.24
CA PHE A 15 4.04 -6.86 -3.27
C PHE A 15 4.75 -5.56 -2.86
N LEU A 16 5.08 -4.70 -3.82
CA LEU A 16 5.68 -3.38 -3.55
C LEU A 16 4.77 -2.48 -2.72
N ALA A 17 3.46 -2.45 -3.04
CA ALA A 17 2.48 -1.70 -2.26
C ALA A 17 2.37 -2.21 -0.81
N TRP A 18 2.34 -3.53 -0.62
CA TRP A 18 2.33 -4.15 0.70
C TRP A 18 3.61 -3.86 1.50
N LYS A 19 4.79 -3.96 0.86
CA LYS A 19 6.07 -3.65 1.48
C LYS A 19 6.09 -2.21 1.97
N LYS A 20 5.68 -1.27 1.12
CA LYS A 20 5.66 0.15 1.48
C LYS A 20 4.67 0.44 2.63
N ARG A 21 3.50 -0.18 2.59
CA ARG A 21 2.50 -0.09 3.66
C ARG A 21 3.06 -0.56 5.01
N THR A 22 3.88 -1.61 5.01
CA THR A 22 4.51 -2.15 6.22
C THR A 22 5.54 -1.17 6.78
N GLU A 23 6.42 -0.60 5.94
CA GLU A 23 7.37 0.44 6.36
C GLU A 23 6.67 1.67 6.97
N LEU A 24 5.52 2.07 6.42
CA LEU A 24 4.73 3.18 6.94
C LEU A 24 4.10 2.83 8.31
N SER A 25 3.66 1.58 8.50
CA SER A 25 3.16 1.10 9.80
C SER A 25 4.24 1.19 10.88
N ASP A 26 5.45 0.68 10.58
CA ASP A 26 6.59 0.73 11.51
C ASP A 26 6.95 2.18 11.87
N THR A 27 6.85 3.08 10.91
CA THR A 27 7.09 4.52 11.11
C THR A 27 6.02 5.16 12.01
N ILE A 28 4.75 4.79 11.86
CA ILE A 28 3.65 5.26 12.72
C ILE A 28 3.89 4.82 14.17
N ASP A 29 4.24 3.54 14.37
CA ASP A 29 4.50 2.98 15.70
C ASP A 29 5.71 3.66 16.37
N LEU A 30 6.78 3.88 15.59
CA LEU A 30 7.94 4.64 16.04
C LEU A 30 7.56 6.06 16.50
N TYR A 31 6.76 6.78 15.70
CA TYR A 31 6.34 8.14 16.05
C TYR A 31 5.38 8.19 17.24
N ALA A 32 4.51 7.20 17.40
CA ALA A 32 3.64 7.09 18.57
C ALA A 32 4.44 6.96 19.88
N GLY A 33 5.59 6.27 19.84
CA GLY A 33 6.49 6.11 20.98
C GLY A 33 7.11 7.42 21.51
N TYR A 34 7.17 8.48 20.71
CA TYR A 34 7.76 9.77 21.09
C TYR A 34 6.78 10.75 21.77
N GLY A 35 5.53 10.36 22.04
CA GLY A 35 4.62 11.15 22.88
C GLY A 35 4.22 12.51 22.27
N GLY A 36 3.49 12.49 21.16
CA GLY A 36 2.86 13.69 20.57
C GLY A 36 3.78 14.67 19.85
N VAL A 37 5.11 14.61 20.07
CA VAL A 37 6.12 15.47 19.39
C VAL A 37 6.00 15.39 17.87
N TYR A 38 5.65 14.22 17.35
CA TYR A 38 5.53 13.95 15.92
C TYR A 38 4.08 13.85 15.42
N GLU A 39 3.08 14.31 16.17
CA GLU A 39 1.66 14.10 15.84
C GLU A 39 1.29 14.46 14.39
N LYS A 40 1.70 15.63 13.91
CA LYS A 40 1.48 16.06 12.51
C LYS A 40 2.16 15.16 11.49
N LEU A 41 3.36 14.68 11.79
CA LEU A 41 4.09 13.74 10.94
C LEU A 41 3.41 12.36 10.95
N THR A 42 2.97 11.89 12.11
CA THR A 42 2.17 10.67 12.26
C THR A 42 0.88 10.73 11.44
N GLU A 43 0.17 11.85 11.44
CA GLU A 43 -1.03 12.03 10.61
C GLU A 43 -0.72 11.95 9.11
N GLN A 44 0.41 12.53 8.65
CA GLN A 44 0.83 12.44 7.26
C GLN A 44 1.16 10.99 6.87
N VAL A 45 1.93 10.29 7.69
CA VAL A 45 2.28 8.88 7.45
C VAL A 45 1.03 7.99 7.48
N LYS A 46 0.05 8.26 8.34
CA LYS A 46 -1.26 7.57 8.34
C LYS A 46 -2.04 7.77 7.03
N LYS A 47 -2.00 8.97 6.45
CA LYS A 47 -2.63 9.23 5.13
C LYS A 47 -1.94 8.43 4.02
N GLU A 48 -0.61 8.40 4.02
CA GLU A 48 0.15 7.58 3.06
C GLU A 48 -0.13 6.08 3.25
N PHE A 49 -0.22 5.62 4.50
CA PHE A 49 -0.56 4.23 4.82
C PHE A 49 -1.91 3.83 4.21
N GLU A 50 -2.95 4.65 4.39
CA GLU A 50 -4.28 4.37 3.81
C GLU A 50 -4.27 4.44 2.27
N LEU A 51 -3.46 5.32 1.66
CA LEU A 51 -3.26 5.34 0.21
C LEU A 51 -2.68 4.00 -0.29
N PHE A 52 -1.61 3.50 0.34
CA PHE A 52 -0.99 2.23 -0.06
C PHE A 52 -1.87 1.01 0.22
N LYS A 53 -2.65 1.02 1.30
CA LYS A 53 -3.67 0.00 1.57
C LYS A 53 -4.77 -0.02 0.50
N GLY A 54 -5.23 1.16 0.06
CA GLY A 54 -6.16 1.29 -1.05
C GLY A 54 -5.57 0.82 -2.38
N LEU A 55 -4.30 1.14 -2.65
CA LEU A 55 -3.57 0.68 -3.83
C LEU A 55 -3.42 -0.84 -3.85
N GLU A 56 -2.98 -1.44 -2.74
CA GLU A 56 -2.87 -2.90 -2.59
C GLU A 56 -4.20 -3.60 -2.91
N SER A 57 -5.32 -3.10 -2.38
CA SER A 57 -6.65 -3.65 -2.65
C SER A 57 -7.06 -3.53 -4.12
N LYS A 58 -6.75 -2.40 -4.79
CA LYS A 58 -7.03 -2.22 -6.21
C LYS A 58 -6.22 -3.19 -7.08
N LEU A 59 -4.93 -3.33 -6.79
CA LEU A 59 -4.04 -4.26 -7.50
C LEU A 59 -4.48 -5.70 -7.32
N GLU A 60 -4.92 -6.09 -6.12
CA GLU A 60 -5.45 -7.43 -5.86
C GLU A 60 -6.72 -7.71 -6.67
N LYS A 61 -7.65 -6.74 -6.77
CA LYS A 61 -8.86 -6.89 -7.59
C LYS A 61 -8.54 -7.05 -9.07
N MET A 62 -7.59 -6.26 -9.59
CA MET A 62 -7.13 -6.38 -10.98
C MET A 62 -6.47 -7.73 -11.24
N ARG A 63 -5.66 -8.22 -10.28
CA ARG A 63 -5.00 -9.52 -10.35
C ARG A 63 -6.00 -10.67 -10.36
N ALA A 64 -7.00 -10.63 -9.48
CA ALA A 64 -8.07 -11.61 -9.42
C ALA A 64 -8.87 -11.63 -10.74
N ALA A 65 -9.23 -10.46 -11.28
CA ALA A 65 -9.93 -10.36 -12.55
C ALA A 65 -9.14 -10.94 -13.74
N LEU A 66 -7.81 -10.79 -13.76
CA LEU A 66 -6.96 -11.43 -14.76
C LEU A 66 -6.90 -12.95 -14.60
N TRP A 67 -6.85 -13.43 -13.35
CA TRP A 67 -6.84 -14.87 -13.07
C TRP A 67 -8.14 -15.56 -13.49
N ASP A 68 -9.29 -14.92 -13.20
CA ASP A 68 -10.61 -15.46 -13.57
C ASP A 68 -10.88 -15.43 -15.09
N ALA A 69 -10.11 -14.64 -15.84
CA ALA A 69 -10.20 -14.54 -17.30
C ALA A 69 -9.31 -15.55 -18.05
N GLN A 70 -8.50 -16.33 -17.34
CA GLN A 70 -7.66 -17.42 -17.87
C GLN A 70 -8.41 -18.75 -17.92
#